data_AF-A0A444K400-F1
#
_entry.id   AF-A0A444K400-F1
#
_cell.length_a   1.000
_cell.length_b   1.000
_cell.length_c   1.000
_cell.angle_alpha   90.00
_cell.angle_beta   90.00
_cell.angle_gamma   90.00
#
_symmetry.space_group_name_H-M   'P 1'
#
loop_
_entity.id
_entity.type
_entity.pdbx_description
1 polymer ?
#
loop_
_entity_poly.entity_id
_entity_poly.type
_entity_poly.pdbx_seq_one_letter_code
_entity_poly.pdbx_strand_id
1 'polypeptide(L)'
;PHHPRLRKYENDHTKAWSKAIDAADAFVFVAPEYNYFVAPAIVNAIDYLLHEWRYKPAAIFSYGGVSGGLRAAQSLKPLLTSVGVMPIPEGVALPAYASLLDEKRAYHPSEQVQGGAKTMLDELFRWSGALKTLRAAE
;
A
#
# COMPACT_ATOMS: atom_id res chain seq x y z
N PRO A 1 1.62 -13.07 20.39
CA PRO A 1 0.36 -12.40 19.95
C PRO A 1 -0.71 -13.42 19.54
N HIS A 2 -1.98 -13.11 19.83
CA HIS A 2 -3.10 -13.90 19.31
C HIS A 2 -3.21 -13.76 17.79
N HIS A 3 -3.78 -14.77 17.14
CA HIS A 3 -4.03 -14.74 15.69
C HIS A 3 -4.92 -13.52 15.32
N PRO A 4 -4.56 -12.70 14.30
CA PRO A 4 -5.29 -11.46 13.96
C PRO A 4 -6.79 -11.64 13.70
N ARG A 5 -7.19 -12.80 13.15
CA ARG A 5 -8.60 -13.20 13.00
C ARG A 5 -9.44 -13.06 14.29
N LEU A 6 -8.83 -13.23 15.47
CA LEU A 6 -9.51 -13.13 16.75
C LEU A 6 -9.71 -11.68 17.23
N ARG A 7 -9.06 -10.68 16.60
CA ARG A 7 -9.02 -9.27 17.01
C ARG A 7 -8.64 -9.05 18.50
N LYS A 8 -7.89 -9.97 19.10
CA LYS A 8 -7.41 -9.88 20.50
C LYS A 8 -6.03 -9.20 20.55
N TYR A 9 -6.01 -7.90 20.25
CA TYR A 9 -4.76 -7.11 20.25
C TYR A 9 -4.39 -6.63 21.66
N GLU A 10 -3.24 -7.07 22.15
CA GLU A 10 -2.79 -6.77 23.53
C GLU A 10 -2.03 -5.44 23.60
N ASN A 11 -1.16 -5.19 22.61
CA ASN A 11 -0.27 -4.03 22.59
C ASN A 11 -0.97 -2.76 22.10
N ASP A 12 -0.67 -1.62 22.73
CA ASP A 12 -1.30 -0.34 22.38
C ASP A 12 -0.94 0.14 20.97
N HIS A 13 0.29 -0.12 20.51
CA HIS A 13 0.67 0.20 19.13
C HIS A 13 -0.15 -0.60 18.09
N THR A 14 -0.49 -1.86 18.39
CA THR A 14 -1.32 -2.69 17.50
C THR A 14 -2.77 -2.21 17.49
N LYS A 15 -3.32 -1.80 18.65
CA LYS A 15 -4.67 -1.20 18.72
C LYS A 15 -4.73 0.12 17.95
N ALA A 16 -3.70 0.96 18.09
CA ALA A 16 -3.60 2.21 17.35
C ALA A 16 -3.50 1.96 15.84
N TRP A 17 -2.73 0.94 15.43
CA TRP A 17 -2.62 0.53 14.04
C TRP A 17 -3.94 0.00 13.47
N SER A 18 -4.62 -0.90 14.20
CA SER A 18 -5.95 -1.40 13.85
C SER A 18 -6.93 -0.25 13.62
N LYS A 19 -7.02 0.70 14.55
CA LYS A 19 -7.90 1.88 14.41
C LYS A 19 -7.57 2.74 13.18
N ALA A 20 -6.28 2.95 12.90
CA ALA A 20 -5.85 3.74 11.75
C ALA A 20 -6.22 3.06 10.41
N ILE A 21 -6.00 1.75 10.30
CA ILE A 21 -6.34 0.99 9.09
C ILE A 21 -7.84 0.85 8.92
N ASP A 22 -8.58 0.62 10.00
CA ASP A 22 -10.03 0.48 9.97
C ASP A 22 -10.71 1.76 9.45
N ALA A 23 -10.25 2.94 9.90
CA ALA A 23 -10.77 4.24 9.50
C ALA A 23 -10.49 4.62 8.03
N ALA A 24 -9.55 3.95 7.35
CA ALA A 24 -9.19 4.26 5.98
C ALA A 24 -10.17 3.65 4.96
N ASP A 25 -10.46 4.40 3.91
CA ASP A 25 -11.30 3.94 2.79
C ASP A 25 -10.51 3.29 1.65
N ALA A 26 -9.24 3.64 1.50
CA ALA A 26 -8.33 3.18 0.45
C ALA A 26 -6.87 3.41 0.89
N PHE A 27 -5.93 2.76 0.20
CA PHE A 27 -4.51 2.82 0.55
C PHE A 27 -3.61 3.15 -0.65
N VAL A 28 -2.50 3.85 -0.39
CA VAL A 28 -1.35 3.88 -1.28
C VAL A 28 -0.19 3.23 -0.55
N PHE A 29 0.28 2.08 -1.04
CA PHE A 29 1.48 1.44 -0.50
C PHE A 29 2.70 1.99 -1.21
N VAL A 30 3.55 2.70 -0.46
CA VAL A 30 4.86 3.15 -0.92
C VAL A 30 5.86 2.01 -0.68
N ALA A 31 6.18 1.27 -1.75
CA ALA A 31 6.81 -0.04 -1.68
C ALA A 31 8.26 -0.02 -2.20
N PRO A 32 9.27 0.11 -1.32
CA PRO A 32 10.65 -0.16 -1.69
C PRO A 32 10.83 -1.64 -2.06
N GLU A 33 11.72 -1.88 -3.03
CA GLU A 33 12.17 -3.23 -3.36
C GLU A 33 13.45 -3.61 -2.64
N TYR A 34 13.36 -4.65 -1.81
CA TYR A 34 14.49 -5.29 -1.14
C TYR A 34 14.54 -6.76 -1.56
N ASN A 35 15.68 -7.19 -2.10
CA ASN A 35 15.92 -8.58 -2.52
C ASN A 35 14.79 -9.13 -3.42
N TYR A 36 14.39 -8.37 -4.45
CA TYR A 36 13.33 -8.75 -5.39
C TYR A 36 11.93 -8.88 -4.75
N PHE A 37 11.74 -8.37 -3.53
CA PHE A 37 10.50 -8.47 -2.77
C PHE A 37 10.10 -7.13 -2.14
N VAL A 38 8.85 -7.02 -1.69
CA VAL A 38 8.39 -5.87 -0.91
C VAL A 38 9.11 -5.80 0.44
N ALA A 39 9.35 -4.59 0.96
CA ALA A 39 10.04 -4.44 2.23
C ALA A 39 9.36 -5.20 3.38
N PRO A 40 10.11 -5.90 4.26
CA PRO A 40 9.56 -6.68 5.37
C PRO A 40 8.67 -5.88 6.32
N ALA A 41 8.92 -4.58 6.48
CA ALA A 41 8.08 -3.71 7.30
C ALA A 41 6.64 -3.62 6.78
N ILE A 42 6.44 -3.64 5.46
CA ILE A 42 5.11 -3.63 4.84
C ILE A 42 4.41 -4.97 5.08
N VAL A 43 5.13 -6.08 4.90
CA VAL A 43 4.63 -7.43 5.19
C VAL A 43 4.13 -7.50 6.63
N ASN A 44 4.99 -7.09 7.57
CA ASN A 44 4.67 -7.06 8.98
C ASN A 44 3.44 -6.20 9.28
N ALA A 45 3.36 -5.00 8.71
CA ALA A 45 2.23 -4.09 8.91
C ALA A 45 0.89 -4.72 8.45
N ILE A 46 0.91 -5.49 7.37
CA ILE A 46 -0.27 -6.21 6.86
C ILE A 46 -0.60 -7.40 7.77
N ASP A 47 0.39 -8.24 8.09
CA ASP A 47 0.23 -9.48 8.86
C ASP A 47 -0.29 -9.27 10.29
N TYR A 48 -0.09 -8.08 10.87
CA TYR A 48 -0.59 -7.76 12.22
C TYR A 48 -2.13 -7.68 12.30
N LEU A 49 -2.81 -7.43 11.17
CA LEU A 49 -4.25 -7.19 11.10
C LEU A 49 -4.90 -8.16 10.10
N LEU A 50 -6.23 -8.23 10.08
CA LEU A 50 -6.92 -9.06 9.08
C LEU A 50 -8.21 -8.42 8.59
N HIS A 51 -9.06 -8.01 9.52
CA HIS A 51 -10.41 -7.60 9.16
C HIS A 51 -10.46 -6.16 8.66
N GLU A 52 -9.61 -5.31 9.23
CA GLU A 52 -9.48 -3.89 8.93
C GLU A 52 -9.14 -3.62 7.46
N TRP A 53 -8.62 -4.64 6.76
CA TRP A 53 -8.18 -4.57 5.37
C TRP A 53 -9.31 -4.78 4.35
N ARG A 54 -10.38 -5.49 4.71
CA ARG A 54 -11.30 -6.08 3.74
C ARG A 54 -12.08 -5.03 2.95
N TYR A 55 -12.31 -5.35 1.67
CA TYR A 55 -13.13 -4.56 0.75
C TYR A 55 -12.65 -3.11 0.55
N LYS A 56 -11.35 -2.88 0.71
CA LYS A 56 -10.69 -1.59 0.46
C LYS A 56 -9.76 -1.71 -0.75
N PRO A 57 -9.72 -0.73 -1.66
CA PRO A 57 -8.77 -0.74 -2.75
C PRO A 57 -7.41 -0.21 -2.30
N ALA A 58 -6.37 -0.60 -3.02
CA ALA A 58 -5.02 -0.10 -2.83
C ALA A 58 -4.32 0.19 -4.15
N ALA A 59 -3.56 1.28 -4.21
CA ALA A 59 -2.59 1.53 -5.26
C ALA A 59 -1.17 1.30 -4.74
N ILE A 60 -0.22 1.07 -5.66
CA ILE A 60 1.19 0.83 -5.30
C ILE A 60 2.07 1.87 -5.97
N PHE A 61 2.82 2.61 -5.15
CA PHE A 61 3.92 3.45 -5.57
C PHE A 61 5.22 2.72 -5.22
N SER A 62 5.85 2.06 -6.17
CA SER A 62 7.09 1.32 -5.92
C SER A 62 8.33 2.15 -6.24
N TYR A 63 9.43 1.85 -5.57
CA TYR A 63 10.72 2.45 -5.89
C TYR A 63 11.87 1.48 -5.62
N GLY A 64 12.99 1.69 -6.29
CA GLY A 64 14.17 0.83 -6.14
C GLY A 64 15.32 1.26 -7.05
N GLY A 65 16.22 0.31 -7.31
CA GLY A 65 17.26 0.47 -8.32
C GLY A 65 16.68 0.53 -9.73
N VAL A 66 17.32 -0.15 -10.69
CA VAL A 66 16.91 -0.11 -12.11
C VAL A 66 15.46 -0.56 -12.34
N SER A 67 14.93 -1.48 -11.51
CA SER A 67 13.55 -1.99 -11.66
C SER A 67 12.45 -1.00 -11.28
N GLY A 68 12.77 0.11 -10.61
CA GLY A 68 11.75 1.00 -10.02
C GLY A 68 10.83 0.34 -9.01
N GLY A 69 11.27 -0.79 -8.45
CA GLY A 69 10.52 -1.56 -7.47
C GLY A 69 9.37 -2.39 -8.03
N LEU A 70 9.32 -2.60 -9.35
CA LEU A 70 8.23 -3.36 -9.98
C LEU A 70 8.07 -4.78 -9.41
N ARG A 71 9.14 -5.43 -8.93
CA ARG A 71 9.04 -6.77 -8.32
C ARG A 71 8.46 -6.71 -6.91
N ALA A 72 8.77 -5.66 -6.15
CA ALA A 72 8.07 -5.39 -4.90
C ALA A 72 6.58 -5.17 -5.15
N ALA A 73 6.22 -4.39 -6.18
CA ALA A 73 4.82 -4.19 -6.53
C ALA A 73 4.10 -5.50 -6.87
N GLN A 74 4.70 -6.37 -7.70
CA GLN A 74 4.07 -7.65 -8.04
C GLN A 74 4.00 -8.63 -6.86
N SER A 75 5.03 -8.68 -6.01
CA SER A 75 5.04 -9.55 -4.82
C SER A 75 4.09 -9.08 -3.71
N LEU A 76 3.79 -7.78 -3.64
CA LEU A 76 2.83 -7.24 -2.68
C LEU A 76 1.37 -7.59 -3.02
N LYS A 77 1.02 -7.65 -4.31
CA LYS A 77 -0.35 -7.96 -4.76
C LYS A 77 -0.96 -9.23 -4.14
N PRO A 78 -0.31 -10.42 -4.16
CA PRO A 78 -0.88 -11.62 -3.55
C PRO A 78 -1.12 -11.45 -2.04
N LEU A 79 -0.23 -10.74 -1.34
CA LEU A 79 -0.40 -10.44 0.09
C LEU A 79 -1.60 -9.52 0.35
N LEU A 80 -1.81 -8.49 -0.48
CA LEU A 80 -3.00 -7.63 -0.37
C LEU A 80 -4.29 -8.41 -0.63
N THR A 81 -4.32 -9.23 -1.67
CA THR A 81 -5.52 -10.02 -1.99
C THR A 81 -5.83 -11.08 -0.94
N SER A 82 -4.83 -11.62 -0.22
CA SER A 82 -5.07 -12.62 0.83
C SER A 82 -5.81 -12.04 2.05
N VAL A 83 -5.70 -10.73 2.28
CA VAL A 83 -6.43 -10.01 3.34
C VAL A 83 -7.67 -9.26 2.83
N GLY A 84 -8.05 -9.48 1.56
CA GLY A 84 -9.26 -8.90 0.97
C GLY A 84 -9.12 -7.44 0.51
N VAL A 85 -7.90 -6.93 0.32
CA VAL A 85 -7.64 -5.66 -0.35
C VAL A 85 -7.63 -5.87 -1.86
N MET A 86 -8.19 -4.91 -2.61
CA MET A 86 -8.17 -4.92 -4.07
C MET A 86 -7.03 -4.04 -4.60
N PRO A 87 -5.88 -4.61 -5.01
CA PRO A 87 -4.83 -3.81 -5.65
C PRO A 87 -5.26 -3.40 -7.06
N ILE A 88 -5.37 -2.09 -7.32
CA ILE A 88 -5.73 -1.57 -8.64
C ILE A 88 -4.57 -1.75 -9.65
N PRO A 89 -4.85 -1.80 -10.97
CA PRO A 89 -3.81 -1.89 -11.99
C PRO A 89 -2.87 -0.67 -12.03
N GLU A 90 -3.42 0.53 -11.77
CA GLU A 90 -2.68 1.78 -11.81
C GLU A 90 -1.68 1.87 -10.67
N GLY A 91 -0.46 2.28 -11.02
CA GLY A 91 0.64 2.42 -10.07
C GLY A 91 1.75 3.29 -10.65
N VAL A 92 2.70 3.66 -9.79
CA VAL A 92 3.90 4.40 -10.18
C VAL A 92 5.12 3.57 -9.80
N ALA A 93 6.08 3.46 -10.70
CA ALA A 93 7.39 2.85 -10.43
C ALA A 93 8.47 3.91 -10.59
N LEU A 94 9.30 4.08 -9.55
CA LEU A 94 10.36 5.09 -9.52
C LEU A 94 11.75 4.43 -9.58
N PRO A 95 12.32 4.25 -10.79
CA PRO A 95 13.65 3.68 -10.98
C PRO A 95 14.74 4.64 -10.53
N ALA A 96 15.84 4.07 -10.05
CA ALA A 96 17.03 4.80 -9.62
C ALA A 96 16.72 5.96 -8.66
N TYR A 97 15.75 5.77 -7.75
CA TYR A 97 15.18 6.86 -6.94
C TYR A 97 16.24 7.71 -6.20
N ALA A 98 17.36 7.10 -5.80
CA ALA A 98 18.43 7.78 -5.09
C ALA A 98 19.05 8.94 -5.90
N SER A 99 19.09 8.85 -7.24
CA SER A 99 19.58 9.94 -8.09
C SER A 99 18.55 11.05 -8.33
N LEU A 100 17.31 10.87 -7.84
CA LEU A 100 16.22 11.84 -7.97
C LEU A 100 16.04 12.68 -6.70
N LEU A 101 16.89 12.45 -5.69
CA LEU A 101 16.90 13.21 -4.45
C LEU A 101 17.91 14.35 -4.55
N ASP A 102 17.54 15.53 -4.07
CA ASP A 102 18.47 16.65 -3.96
C ASP A 102 19.46 16.47 -2.78
N GLU A 103 20.34 17.44 -2.57
CA GLU A 103 21.35 17.43 -1.49
C GLU A 103 20.73 17.30 -0.08
N LYS A 104 19.48 17.75 0.10
CA LYS A 104 18.72 17.63 1.36
C LYS A 104 17.89 16.35 1.43
N ARG A 105 18.08 15.44 0.47
CA ARG A 105 17.31 14.21 0.28
C ARG A 105 15.83 14.45 -0.02
N ALA A 106 15.47 15.64 -0.51
CA ALA A 106 14.11 15.92 -0.93
C ALA A 106 13.88 15.41 -2.35
N TYR A 107 12.69 14.85 -2.58
CA TYR A 107 12.27 14.35 -3.87
C TYR A 107 11.45 15.41 -4.62
N HIS A 108 11.88 15.76 -5.83
CA HIS A 108 11.16 16.68 -6.72
C HIS A 108 10.61 15.89 -7.90
N PRO A 109 9.29 15.56 -7.92
CA PRO A 109 8.74 14.68 -8.92
C PRO A 109 8.71 15.34 -10.30
N SER A 110 9.14 14.61 -11.32
CA SER A 110 8.99 15.03 -12.72
C SER A 110 7.50 15.09 -13.12
N GLU A 111 7.18 15.84 -14.17
CA GLU A 111 5.81 15.90 -14.70
C GLU A 111 5.24 14.51 -15.02
N GLN A 112 6.09 13.59 -15.50
CA GLN A 112 5.69 12.21 -15.77
C GLN A 112 5.25 11.47 -14.49
N VAL A 113 6.00 11.62 -13.39
CA VAL A 113 5.63 11.01 -12.11
C VAL A 113 4.39 11.68 -11.53
N GLN A 114 4.28 13.01 -11.63
CA GLN A 114 3.09 13.75 -11.18
C GLN A 114 1.84 13.30 -11.94
N GLY A 115 1.92 13.19 -13.28
CA GLY A 115 0.83 12.71 -14.13
C GLY A 115 0.43 11.27 -13.83
N GLY A 116 1.40 10.37 -13.68
CA GLY A 116 1.16 8.98 -13.28
C GLY A 116 0.50 8.86 -11.91
N ALA A 117 1.00 9.61 -10.92
CA ALA A 117 0.43 9.64 -9.59
C ALA A 117 -1.00 10.20 -9.58
N LYS A 118 -1.27 11.23 -10.40
CA LYS A 118 -2.63 11.77 -10.56
C LYS A 118 -3.58 10.70 -11.09
N THR A 119 -3.24 10.03 -12.20
CA THR A 119 -4.07 8.96 -12.77
C THR A 119 -4.31 7.84 -11.76
N MET A 120 -3.26 7.41 -11.06
CA MET A 120 -3.34 6.39 -10.02
C MET A 120 -4.30 6.79 -8.88
N LEU A 121 -4.22 8.03 -8.39
CA LEU A 121 -5.07 8.53 -7.32
C LEU A 121 -6.53 8.73 -7.78
N ASP A 122 -6.76 9.19 -9.00
CA ASP A 122 -8.09 9.36 -9.59
C ASP A 122 -8.81 7.99 -9.70
N GLU A 123 -8.12 6.95 -10.18
CA GLU A 123 -8.69 5.60 -10.24
C GLU A 123 -8.87 4.99 -8.85
N LEU A 124 -7.92 5.18 -7.93
CA LEU A 124 -8.06 4.73 -6.54
C LEU A 124 -9.31 5.33 -5.87
N PHE A 125 -9.58 6.62 -6.13
CA PHE A 125 -10.77 7.30 -5.63
C PHE A 125 -12.07 6.69 -6.20
N ARG A 126 -12.10 6.38 -7.50
CA ARG A 126 -13.25 5.70 -8.12
C ARG A 126 -13.50 4.33 -7.53
N TRP A 127 -12.46 3.51 -7.39
CA TRP A 127 -12.55 2.19 -6.75
C TRP A 127 -13.02 2.29 -5.31
N SER A 128 -12.55 3.28 -4.55
CA SER A 128 -12.95 3.50 -3.15
C SER A 128 -14.45 3.77 -3.04
N GLY A 129 -14.99 4.62 -3.93
CA GLY A 129 -16.42 4.87 -4.02
C GLY A 129 -17.23 3.62 -4.35
N ALA A 130 -16.77 2.83 -5.33
CA ALA A 130 -17.47 1.61 -5.76
C ALA A 130 -17.50 0.52 -4.68
N LEU A 131 -16.38 0.30 -3.97
CA LEU A 131 -16.26 -0.74 -2.95
C LEU A 131 -16.86 -0.34 -1.59
N LYS A 132 -17.22 0.93 -1.40
CA LYS A 132 -17.81 1.42 -0.14
C LYS A 132 -19.07 0.65 0.28
N THR A 133 -19.90 0.24 -0.67
CA THR A 133 -21.15 -0.50 -0.39
C THR A 133 -20.90 -1.90 0.16
N LEU A 134 -19.78 -2.54 -0.19
CA LEU A 134 -19.40 -3.85 0.35
C LEU A 134 -19.00 -3.78 1.83
N ARG A 135 -18.52 -2.62 2.29
CA ARG A 135 -18.13 -2.38 3.68
C ARG A 135 -19.31 -2.01 4.59
N ALA A 136 -20.39 -1.48 4.00
CA ALA A 136 -21.63 -1.19 4.74
C ALA A 136 -22.51 -2.44 4.95
N ALA A 137 -22.19 -3.54 4.26
CA ALA A 137 -22.90 -4.82 4.35
C ALA A 137 -22.29 -5.79 5.39
N GLU A 138 -21.16 -5.44 6.00
CA GLU A 138 -20.57 -6.11 7.17
C GLU A 138 -20.97 -5.44 8.48
#